data_AF-A0AA97IX28-F1
#
_entry.id   AF-A0AA97IX28-F1
#
_cell.length_a   1.000
_cell.length_b   1.000
_cell.length_c   1.000
_cell.angle_alpha   90.00
_cell.angle_beta   90.00
_cell.angle_gamma   90.00
#
_symmetry.space_group_name_H-M   'P 1'
#
loop_
_entity.id
_entity.type
_entity.pdbx_description
1 polymer ?
#
loop_
_entity_poly.entity_id
_entity_poly.type
_entity_poly.pdbx_seq_one_letter_code
_entity_poly.pdbx_strand_id
1 'polypeptide(L)'
;MKCLLITVAFVALFYCSESVLQCYECNQGPDPCKTPKNCSSEYDTCLWVKLGEQTNVYSCWKKSTCDVKDIEAHFHIGTFKYKCCNKNLCNSSPTTMAGSIITLGIASVLTASTLLFR
;
A
#
# COMPACT_ATOMS: atom_id res chain seq x y z
N MET A 1 7.82 -8.21 -6.44
CA MET A 1 9.07 -8.99 -6.44
C MET A 1 9.15 -9.88 -7.67
N LYS A 2 9.89 -9.43 -8.69
CA LYS A 2 10.55 -10.24 -9.74
C LYS A 2 11.36 -9.28 -10.61
N CYS A 3 12.58 -8.92 -10.18
CA CYS A 3 13.61 -8.45 -11.11
C CYS A 3 14.10 -9.74 -11.83
N LEU A 4 13.59 -10.01 -13.02
CA LEU A 4 13.97 -11.19 -13.80
C LEU A 4 15.36 -10.91 -14.40
N LEU A 5 16.38 -11.54 -13.83
CA LEU A 5 17.77 -11.42 -14.29
C LEU A 5 17.88 -12.05 -15.69
N ILE A 6 17.96 -11.22 -16.73
CA ILE A 6 18.36 -11.69 -18.06
C ILE A 6 19.89 -11.55 -18.13
N THR A 7 20.53 -12.70 -18.24
CA THR A 7 21.97 -12.88 -18.27
C THR A 7 22.57 -12.43 -19.60
N VAL A 8 23.57 -11.54 -19.47
CA VAL A 8 24.70 -11.25 -20.39
C VAL A 8 24.44 -10.24 -21.51
N ALA A 9 25.16 -9.11 -21.34
CA ALA A 9 25.65 -8.16 -22.33
C ALA A 9 24.63 -7.24 -23.01
N PHE A 10 24.16 -6.19 -22.32
CA PHE A 10 24.13 -4.82 -22.85
C PHE A 10 24.11 -3.84 -21.65
N VAL A 11 25.04 -2.88 -21.71
CA VAL A 11 25.24 -1.68 -20.89
C VAL A 11 24.22 -1.42 -19.77
N ALA A 12 24.78 -1.41 -18.55
CA ALA A 12 24.22 -0.97 -17.28
C ALA A 12 23.09 0.08 -17.40
N LEU A 13 22.00 -0.16 -16.67
CA LEU A 13 21.24 0.79 -15.82
C LEU A 13 19.87 0.16 -15.45
N PHE A 14 19.85 -1.09 -14.96
CA PHE A 14 18.68 -1.60 -14.25
C PHE A 14 18.84 -1.27 -12.78
N TYR A 15 18.40 -0.08 -12.39
CA TYR A 15 18.16 0.21 -10.98
C TYR A 15 16.93 -0.60 -10.55
N CYS A 16 17.12 -1.71 -9.83
CA CYS A 16 16.03 -2.25 -9.01
C CYS A 16 15.78 -1.20 -7.91
N SER A 17 14.88 -0.25 -8.16
CA SER A 17 14.42 0.66 -7.12
C SER A 17 13.63 -0.17 -6.13
N GLU A 18 14.21 -0.43 -4.96
CA GLU A 18 13.44 -0.88 -3.81
C GLU A 18 12.50 0.27 -3.44
N SER A 19 11.25 0.17 -3.87
CA SER A 19 10.24 1.18 -3.55
C SER A 19 9.92 1.05 -2.07
N VAL A 20 10.37 2.02 -1.27
CA VAL A 20 9.97 2.14 0.13
C VAL A 20 8.47 2.35 0.18
N LEU A 21 7.77 1.54 0.98
CA LEU A 21 6.32 1.66 1.14
C LEU A 21 6.00 3.02 1.76
N GLN A 22 5.11 3.76 1.14
CA GLN A 22 4.66 5.05 1.64
C GLN A 22 3.23 4.92 2.16
N CYS A 23 2.95 5.36 3.39
CA CYS A 23 1.62 5.32 4.00
C CYS A 23 1.23 6.71 4.52
N TYR A 24 -0.05 6.93 4.78
CA TYR A 24 -0.46 8.07 5.59
C TYR A 24 -0.15 7.81 7.07
N GLU A 25 0.42 8.80 7.77
CA GLU A 25 0.69 8.72 9.20
C GLU A 25 0.34 10.03 9.90
N CYS A 26 -0.58 9.96 10.86
CA CYS A 26 -1.04 11.11 11.64
C CYS A 26 -1.42 10.69 13.06
N ASN A 27 -1.35 11.64 13.99
CA ASN A 27 -1.93 11.49 15.32
C ASN A 27 -3.45 11.30 15.25
N GLN A 28 -4.02 10.72 16.30
CA GLN A 28 -5.47 10.50 16.44
C GLN A 28 -6.24 11.81 16.21
N GLY A 29 -7.23 11.76 15.31
CA GLY A 29 -8.08 12.91 15.04
C GLY A 29 -9.31 12.57 14.18
N PRO A 30 -10.25 13.53 14.07
CA PRO A 30 -11.47 13.36 13.29
C PRO A 30 -11.25 13.48 11.79
N ASP A 31 -10.26 14.25 11.38
CA ASP A 31 -10.02 14.54 9.99
C ASP A 31 -9.31 13.41 9.24
N PRO A 32 -9.55 13.27 7.93
CA PRO A 32 -8.77 12.36 7.10
C PRO A 32 -7.31 12.80 7.05
N CYS A 33 -6.40 11.89 7.40
CA CYS A 33 -4.96 12.14 7.35
C CYS A 33 -4.48 12.33 5.90
N LYS A 34 -3.67 13.36 5.68
CA LYS A 34 -3.07 13.69 4.38
C LYS A 34 -1.56 13.71 4.40
N THR A 35 -0.94 13.32 5.51
CA THR A 35 0.52 13.37 5.71
C THR A 35 1.16 12.07 5.25
N PRO A 36 1.83 12.04 4.09
CA PRO A 36 2.57 10.86 3.65
C PRO A 36 3.84 10.65 4.48
N LYS A 37 4.20 9.40 4.72
CA LYS A 37 5.45 8.98 5.36
C LYS A 37 6.00 7.72 4.71
N ASN A 38 7.31 7.68 4.51
CA ASN A 38 8.03 6.48 4.11
C ASN A 38 8.16 5.54 5.32
N CYS A 39 7.67 4.32 5.20
CA CYS A 39 7.76 3.31 6.24
C CYS A 39 9.19 2.77 6.39
N SER A 40 9.56 2.42 7.62
CA SER A 40 10.78 1.66 7.87
C SER A 40 10.66 0.26 7.23
N SER A 41 11.80 -0.38 6.93
CA SER A 41 11.87 -1.70 6.30
C SER A 41 11.15 -2.81 7.07
N GLU A 42 10.92 -2.61 8.36
CA GLU A 42 10.18 -3.53 9.22
C GLU A 42 8.65 -3.46 9.03
N TYR A 43 8.12 -2.39 8.40
CA TYR A 43 6.69 -2.16 8.20
C TYR A 43 6.35 -2.30 6.71
N ASP A 44 5.72 -3.41 6.36
CA ASP A 44 5.42 -3.82 4.99
C ASP A 44 3.94 -3.61 4.60
N THR A 45 3.17 -2.94 5.45
CA THR A 45 1.73 -2.69 5.28
C THR A 45 1.34 -1.31 5.82
N CYS A 46 0.34 -0.68 5.21
CA CYS A 46 -0.32 0.51 5.75
C CYS A 46 -1.55 0.11 6.55
N LEU A 47 -1.76 0.73 7.71
CA LEU A 47 -2.92 0.54 8.56
C LEU A 47 -3.80 1.80 8.58
N TRP A 48 -5.11 1.58 8.52
CA TRP A 48 -6.14 2.53 8.91
C TRP A 48 -7.04 1.90 9.97
N VAL A 49 -7.29 2.61 11.07
CA VAL A 49 -8.20 2.19 12.13
C VAL A 49 -9.20 3.31 12.40
N LYS A 50 -10.49 2.95 12.50
CA LYS A 50 -11.56 3.83 12.97
C LYS A 50 -11.97 3.45 14.38
N LEU A 51 -11.69 4.35 15.32
CA LEU A 51 -12.01 4.29 16.73
C LEU A 51 -13.34 5.03 16.97
N GLY A 52 -14.42 4.29 17.19
CA GLY A 52 -15.76 4.88 17.34
C GLY A 52 -16.23 5.64 16.09
N GLU A 53 -16.94 6.75 16.28
CA GLU A 53 -17.48 7.54 15.16
C GLU A 53 -16.53 8.62 14.64
N GLN A 54 -15.70 9.20 15.52
CA GLN A 54 -14.99 10.45 15.26
C GLN A 54 -13.46 10.36 15.30
N THR A 55 -12.85 9.20 15.55
CA THR A 55 -11.40 9.13 15.65
C THR A 55 -10.83 8.14 14.65
N ASN A 56 -9.88 8.59 13.84
CA ASN A 56 -9.17 7.74 12.89
C ASN A 56 -7.67 7.72 13.21
N VAL A 57 -7.03 6.58 12.94
CA VAL A 57 -5.59 6.37 13.05
C VAL A 57 -5.07 5.87 11.71
N TYR A 58 -3.91 6.39 11.31
CA TYR A 58 -3.22 6.05 10.08
C TYR A 58 -1.77 5.78 10.44
N SER A 59 -1.21 4.64 10.03
CA SER A 59 0.17 4.29 10.41
C SER A 59 0.82 3.30 9.45
N CYS A 60 2.14 3.30 9.41
CA CYS A 60 2.93 2.17 8.93
C CYS A 60 2.79 0.98 9.90
N TRP A 61 2.61 -0.23 9.37
CA TRP A 61 2.26 -1.41 10.14
C TRP A 61 2.92 -2.69 9.62
N LYS A 62 2.94 -3.71 10.46
CA LYS A 62 3.47 -5.04 10.10
C LYS A 62 2.32 -5.91 9.64
N LYS A 63 2.48 -6.57 8.49
CA LYS A 63 1.49 -7.51 7.97
C LYS A 63 1.22 -8.65 8.95
N SER A 64 2.23 -9.10 9.68
CA SER A 64 2.14 -10.17 10.66
C SER A 64 1.23 -9.83 11.85
N THR A 65 1.07 -8.54 12.17
CA THR A 65 0.23 -8.05 13.27
C THR A 65 -1.00 -7.29 12.75
N CYS A 66 -1.37 -7.52 11.49
CA CYS A 66 -2.60 -6.99 10.93
C CYS A 66 -3.76 -7.96 11.18
N ASP A 67 -4.20 -8.04 12.42
CA ASP A 67 -5.42 -8.73 12.81
C ASP A 67 -6.08 -8.03 14.00
N VAL A 68 -7.30 -8.46 14.32
CA VAL A 68 -8.12 -7.83 15.36
C VAL A 68 -7.40 -7.85 16.70
N LYS A 69 -6.81 -8.98 17.13
CA LYS A 69 -6.26 -9.12 18.48
C LYS A 69 -5.05 -8.22 18.68
N ASP A 70 -4.14 -8.19 17.71
CA ASP A 70 -2.93 -7.38 17.80
C ASP A 70 -3.26 -5.87 17.74
N ILE A 71 -4.22 -5.46 16.92
CA ILE A 71 -4.66 -4.07 16.83
C ILE A 71 -5.40 -3.65 18.11
N GLU A 72 -6.27 -4.51 18.63
CA GLU A 72 -7.00 -4.29 19.88
C GLU A 72 -6.04 -4.09 21.06
N ALA A 73 -5.06 -4.99 21.17
CA ALA A 73 -4.03 -4.96 22.21
C ALA A 73 -3.12 -3.72 22.09
N HIS A 74 -2.74 -3.33 20.86
CA HIS A 74 -1.84 -2.19 20.65
C HIS A 74 -2.49 -0.85 20.96
N PHE A 75 -3.74 -0.63 20.54
CA PHE A 75 -4.42 0.64 20.75
C PHE A 75 -5.23 0.69 22.06
N HIS A 76 -5.34 -0.43 22.80
CA HIS A 76 -6.17 -0.56 24.00
C HIS A 76 -7.63 -0.15 23.75
N ILE A 77 -8.18 -0.63 22.64
CA ILE A 77 -9.52 -0.29 22.13
C ILE A 77 -10.43 -1.50 22.22
N GLY A 78 -11.75 -1.30 22.19
CA GLY A 78 -12.72 -2.41 22.14
C GLY A 78 -13.25 -2.65 20.74
N THR A 79 -14.33 -1.95 20.36
CA THR A 79 -14.94 -2.07 19.04
C THR A 79 -14.34 -1.06 18.06
N PHE A 80 -13.79 -1.55 16.94
CA PHE A 80 -13.19 -0.73 15.89
C PHE A 80 -13.37 -1.33 14.49
N LYS A 81 -13.12 -0.52 13.47
CA LYS A 81 -12.96 -0.98 12.08
C LYS A 81 -11.53 -0.76 11.67
N TYR A 82 -10.97 -1.66 10.87
CA TYR A 82 -9.61 -1.51 10.36
C TYR A 82 -9.51 -1.93 8.89
N LYS A 83 -8.45 -1.44 8.23
CA LYS A 83 -8.06 -1.81 6.87
C LYS A 83 -6.54 -1.88 6.81
N CYS A 84 -6.01 -2.97 6.27
CA CYS A 84 -4.62 -3.12 5.92
C CYS A 84 -4.44 -3.28 4.41
N CYS A 85 -3.36 -2.71 3.88
CA CYS A 85 -3.04 -2.79 2.45
C CYS A 85 -1.55 -2.51 2.23
N ASN A 86 -0.97 -3.02 1.14
CA ASN A 86 0.48 -2.97 0.88
C ASN A 86 0.82 -2.20 -0.41
N LYS A 87 0.10 -1.12 -0.68
CA LYS A 87 0.36 -0.20 -1.80
C LYS A 87 0.59 1.20 -1.26
N ASN A 88 1.34 2.02 -2.00
CA ASN A 88 1.60 3.40 -1.58
C ASN A 88 0.28 4.16 -1.33
N LEU A 89 0.19 4.81 -0.18
CA LEU A 89 -0.90 5.69 0.27
C LEU A 89 -2.29 5.02 0.28
N CYS A 90 -2.34 3.69 0.39
CA CYS A 90 -3.59 2.92 0.28
C CYS A 90 -4.47 2.99 1.54
N ASN A 91 -3.94 3.45 2.67
CA ASN A 91 -4.64 3.61 3.94
C ASN A 91 -5.40 4.93 4.04
N SER A 92 -5.75 5.57 2.93
CA SER A 92 -6.76 6.63 2.95
C SER A 92 -8.04 6.13 3.63
N SER A 93 -8.74 7.01 4.34
CA SER A 93 -10.05 6.64 4.88
C SER A 93 -10.94 6.20 3.72
N PRO A 94 -11.85 5.23 3.93
CA PRO A 94 -12.92 5.01 2.98
C PRO A 94 -13.73 6.30 2.95
N THR A 95 -13.43 7.19 2.00
CA THR A 95 -14.37 8.20 1.57
C THR A 95 -15.65 7.44 1.22
N THR A 96 -16.80 7.88 1.72
CA THR A 96 -18.10 7.44 1.23
C THR A 96 -18.23 7.90 -0.23
N MET A 97 -17.49 7.27 -1.14
CA MET A 97 -17.59 7.45 -2.57
C MET A 97 -18.81 6.64 -2.99
N ALA A 98 -19.94 7.33 -3.08
CA ALA A 98 -21.01 6.91 -3.95
C ALA A 98 -20.41 6.69 -5.35
N GLY A 99 -20.32 5.42 -5.78
CA GLY A 99 -20.07 5.00 -7.15
C GLY A 99 -18.78 5.50 -7.82
N SER A 100 -17.72 4.72 -7.79
CA SER A 100 -16.74 4.69 -8.90
C SER A 100 -16.06 3.33 -8.93
N ILE A 101 -16.70 2.40 -9.66
CA ILE A 101 -16.06 1.17 -10.12
C ILE A 101 -15.08 1.59 -11.21
N ILE A 102 -13.79 1.65 -10.92
CA ILE A 102 -12.76 1.68 -11.95
C ILE A 102 -12.02 0.34 -11.88
N THR A 103 -12.61 -0.64 -12.55
CA THR A 103 -11.95 -1.87 -12.98
C THR A 103 -10.90 -1.52 -14.03
N LEU A 104 -9.64 -1.38 -13.63
CA LEU A 104 -8.52 -1.38 -14.56
C LEU A 104 -8.08 -2.82 -14.80
N GLY A 105 -8.80 -3.48 -15.73
CA GLY A 105 -8.40 -4.74 -16.33
C GLY A 105 -7.12 -4.56 -17.13
N ILE A 106 -6.14 -5.41 -16.82
CA ILE A 106 -4.90 -5.61 -17.57
C ILE A 106 -5.21 -5.95 -19.04
N ALA A 107 -4.85 -5.06 -19.97
CA ALA A 107 -4.73 -5.38 -21.39
C ALA A 107 -3.26 -5.69 -21.69
N SER A 108 -2.96 -6.99 -21.74
CA SER A 108 -1.73 -7.54 -22.30
C SER A 108 -1.77 -7.46 -23.83
N VAL A 109 -0.82 -6.75 -24.45
CA VAL A 109 -0.48 -6.95 -25.87
C VAL A 109 1.04 -6.91 -26.03
N LEU A 110 1.63 -8.11 -26.07
CA LEU A 110 2.96 -8.34 -26.62
C LEU A 110 2.80 -8.55 -28.13
N THR A 111 3.11 -7.55 -28.95
CA THR A 111 3.34 -7.76 -30.39
C THR A 111 4.35 -6.76 -30.91
N ALA A 112 5.60 -7.19 -31.11
CA ALA A 112 6.45 -6.81 -32.24
C ALA A 112 7.80 -7.54 -32.17
N SER A 113 7.77 -8.87 -32.22
CA SER A 113 8.95 -9.69 -32.53
C SER A 113 8.72 -10.47 -33.83
N THR A 114 8.39 -9.77 -34.91
CA THR A 114 8.52 -10.27 -36.29
C THR A 114 8.82 -9.12 -37.26
N LEU A 115 9.95 -8.45 -37.07
CA LEU A 115 10.68 -7.76 -38.15
C LEU A 115 12.17 -8.14 -38.10
N LEU A 116 12.45 -9.42 -37.81
CA LEU A 116 13.58 -10.09 -38.44
C LEU A 116 13.09 -10.47 -39.84
N PHE A 117 13.92 -10.26 -40.87
CA PHE A 117 13.66 -10.59 -42.29
C PHE A 117 12.83 -9.59 -43.11
N ARG A 118 13.40 -8.39 -43.35
CA ARG A 118 13.45 -7.84 -44.71
C ARG A 118 14.78 -7.14 -44.95
#